data_AF-A0A844ENG5-F1
#
_entry.id   AF-A0A844ENG5-F1
#
_cell.length_a   1.000
_cell.length_b   1.000
_cell.length_c   1.000
_cell.angle_alpha   90.00
_cell.angle_beta   90.00
_cell.angle_gamma   90.00
#
_symmetry.space_group_name_H-M   'P 1'
#
loop_
_entity.id
_entity.type
_entity.pdbx_description
1 polymer ?
#
loop_
_entity_poly.entity_id
_entity_poly.type
_entity_poly.pdbx_seq_one_letter_code
_entity_poly.pdbx_strand_id
1 'polypeptide(L)'
;RLLVNASVRAELDNLRMIREQAEAIKADDIVRELQRQAFANIGDYVEAKRVKHLRWMKHYVKQGPYINGSGKHYELLPYIDPETGKQAFYYENEVNFTNKGDTSLLKTLRLDKGEALVETNDKVKALTELLKRYPVPTVMQSAQIRKAKAEAEIAEAKAKEIKKVEHHEDGTLVVDDLGGVDDDNED
;
A
#
# COMPACT_ATOMS: atom_id res chain seq x y z
N ARG A 1 60.69 -7.71 -3.12
CA ARG A 1 59.39 -8.26 -2.64
C ARG A 1 58.22 -7.26 -2.80
N LEU A 2 58.18 -6.42 -3.84
CA LEU A 2 57.10 -5.45 -4.06
C LEU A 2 55.97 -5.97 -4.98
N LEU A 3 56.28 -6.91 -5.88
CA LEU A 3 55.35 -7.42 -6.89
C LEU A 3 54.23 -8.31 -6.33
N VAL A 4 54.49 -9.05 -5.25
CA VAL A 4 53.50 -9.95 -4.61
C VAL A 4 52.34 -9.16 -3.99
N ASN A 5 52.58 -7.94 -3.50
CA ASN A 5 51.53 -7.10 -2.93
C ASN A 5 50.69 -6.44 -4.04
N ALA A 6 51.32 -6.05 -5.15
CA ALA A 6 50.63 -5.49 -6.31
C ALA A 6 49.70 -6.51 -6.99
N SER A 7 50.11 -7.79 -7.11
CA SER A 7 49.28 -8.84 -7.69
C SER A 7 48.07 -9.18 -6.80
N VAL A 8 48.27 -9.28 -5.48
CA VAL A 8 47.17 -9.51 -4.52
C VAL A 8 46.18 -8.35 -4.53
N ARG A 9 46.65 -7.10 -4.67
CA ARG A 9 45.78 -5.92 -4.76
C ARG A 9 44.96 -5.91 -6.04
N ALA A 10 45.60 -6.23 -7.18
CA ALA A 10 44.92 -6.36 -8.46
C ALA A 10 43.85 -7.47 -8.43
N GLU A 11 44.12 -8.57 -7.73
CA GLU A 11 43.16 -9.66 -7.55
C GLU A 11 41.98 -9.24 -6.65
N LEU A 12 42.25 -8.49 -5.58
CA LEU A 12 41.21 -7.93 -4.71
C LEU A 12 40.30 -6.94 -5.46
N ASP A 13 40.88 -6.09 -6.30
CA ASP A 13 40.13 -5.12 -7.11
C ASP A 13 39.27 -5.83 -8.17
N ASN A 14 39.77 -6.91 -8.78
CA ASN A 14 38.98 -7.76 -9.67
C ASN A 14 37.82 -8.45 -8.93
N LEU A 15 38.07 -9.02 -7.75
CA LEU A 15 37.03 -9.66 -6.95
C LEU A 15 35.96 -8.66 -6.50
N ARG A 16 36.35 -7.42 -6.18
CA ARG A 16 35.42 -6.33 -5.87
C ARG A 16 34.57 -5.96 -7.08
N MET A 17 35.17 -5.76 -8.26
CA MET A 17 34.41 -5.52 -9.50
C MET A 17 33.43 -6.65 -9.82
N ILE A 18 33.87 -7.91 -9.71
CA ILE A 18 33.00 -9.07 -9.96
C ILE A 18 31.82 -9.08 -8.99
N ARG A 19 32.09 -8.79 -7.71
CA ARG A 19 31.06 -8.69 -6.68
C ARG A 19 30.10 -7.54 -6.96
N GLU A 20 30.60 -6.35 -7.29
CA GLU A 20 29.80 -5.18 -7.64
C GLU A 20 28.92 -5.45 -8.87
N GLN A 21 29.45 -6.13 -9.90
CA GLN A 21 28.67 -6.54 -11.06
C GLN A 21 27.63 -7.63 -10.74
N ALA A 22 27.91 -8.50 -9.76
CA ALA A 22 26.97 -9.52 -9.31
C ALA A 22 25.85 -8.95 -8.45
N GLU A 23 26.14 -7.93 -7.63
CA GLU A 23 25.18 -7.20 -6.78
C GLU A 23 24.41 -6.11 -7.57
N ALA A 24 24.89 -5.74 -8.76
CA ALA A 24 24.17 -4.81 -9.63
C ALA A 24 22.82 -5.40 -10.05
N ILE A 25 21.79 -4.54 -9.99
CA ILE A 25 20.45 -4.84 -10.52
C ILE A 25 20.59 -5.31 -11.97
N LYS A 26 19.85 -6.32 -12.41
CA LYS A 26 19.85 -6.77 -13.82
C LYS A 26 18.56 -6.38 -14.51
N ALA A 27 18.60 -6.36 -15.85
CA ALA A 27 17.39 -6.13 -16.65
C ALA A 27 16.28 -7.13 -16.29
N ASP A 28 16.63 -8.40 -16.05
CA ASP A 28 15.69 -9.45 -15.63
C ASP A 28 15.07 -9.18 -14.25
N ASP A 29 15.82 -8.56 -13.32
CA ASP A 29 15.28 -8.17 -12.02
C ASP A 29 14.24 -7.06 -12.16
N ILE A 30 14.49 -6.09 -13.05
CA ILE A 30 13.55 -5.00 -13.34
C ILE A 30 12.31 -5.53 -14.06
N VAL A 31 12.47 -6.46 -15.00
CA VAL A 31 11.36 -7.12 -15.70
C VAL A 31 10.48 -7.89 -14.72
N ARG A 32 11.09 -8.64 -13.79
CA ARG A 32 10.37 -9.36 -12.75
C ARG A 32 9.57 -8.41 -11.85
N GLU A 33 10.15 -7.27 -11.50
CA GLU A 33 9.46 -6.26 -10.69
C GLU A 33 8.29 -5.59 -11.44
N LEU A 34 8.46 -5.31 -12.74
CA LEU A 34 7.37 -4.82 -13.60
C LEU A 34 6.22 -5.82 -13.71
N GLN A 35 6.53 -7.11 -13.90
CA GLN A 35 5.53 -8.18 -13.93
C GLN A 35 4.80 -8.28 -12.58
N ARG A 36 5.54 -8.21 -11.46
CA ARG A 36 4.97 -8.22 -10.12
C ARG A 36 3.96 -7.08 -9.92
N GLN A 37 4.29 -5.89 -10.40
CA GLN A 37 3.37 -4.74 -10.35
C GLN A 37 2.18 -4.90 -11.30
N ALA A 38 2.37 -5.48 -12.48
CA ALA A 38 1.30 -5.69 -13.46
C ALA A 38 0.25 -6.72 -13.01
N PHE A 39 0.66 -7.76 -12.28
CA PHE A 39 -0.22 -8.84 -11.79
C PHE A 39 -0.73 -8.63 -10.36
N ALA A 40 -0.32 -7.54 -9.70
CA ALA A 40 -0.80 -7.20 -8.37
C ALA A 40 -2.32 -6.92 -8.42
N ASN A 41 -3.13 -7.85 -7.91
CA ASN A 41 -4.57 -7.65 -7.75
C ASN A 41 -4.87 -7.14 -6.35
N ILE A 42 -5.64 -6.07 -6.24
CA ILE A 42 -6.02 -5.47 -4.96
C ILE A 42 -6.68 -6.45 -3.98
N GLY A 43 -7.51 -7.37 -4.49
CA GLY A 43 -8.17 -8.40 -3.69
C GLY A 43 -7.22 -9.44 -3.10
N ASP A 44 -5.97 -9.50 -3.58
CA ASP A 44 -4.93 -10.35 -2.99
C ASP A 44 -4.30 -9.71 -1.75
N TYR A 45 -4.50 -8.40 -1.52
CA TYR A 45 -3.89 -7.67 -0.40
C TYR A 45 -4.89 -7.30 0.70
N VAL A 46 -6.10 -6.88 0.32
CA VAL A 46 -7.09 -6.36 1.27
C VAL A 46 -8.48 -6.90 0.97
N GLU A 47 -9.20 -7.23 2.04
CA GLU A 47 -10.63 -7.47 2.02
C GLU A 47 -11.32 -6.25 2.64
N ALA A 48 -12.04 -5.50 1.81
CA ALA A 48 -12.86 -4.39 2.25
C ALA A 48 -14.33 -4.82 2.27
N LYS A 49 -15.04 -4.42 3.31
CA LYS A 49 -16.50 -4.59 3.40
C LYS A 49 -17.13 -3.39 4.09
N ARG A 50 -18.39 -3.12 3.75
CA ARG A 50 -19.20 -2.08 4.38
C ARG A 50 -20.20 -2.71 5.34
N VAL A 51 -20.13 -2.33 6.61
CA VAL A 51 -20.98 -2.88 7.67
C VAL A 51 -21.96 -1.82 8.16
N LYS A 52 -23.23 -2.22 8.34
CA LYS A 52 -24.29 -1.35 8.85
C LYS A 52 -24.40 -1.47 10.36
N HIS A 53 -24.26 -0.37 11.07
CA HIS A 53 -24.36 -0.32 12.53
C HIS A 53 -25.55 0.54 12.97
N LEU A 54 -26.31 0.05 13.93
CA LEU A 54 -27.33 0.86 14.60
C LEU A 54 -26.66 1.94 15.44
N ARG A 55 -27.23 3.15 15.40
CA ARG A 55 -26.72 4.29 16.14
C ARG A 55 -27.26 4.28 17.56
N TRP A 56 -26.36 4.51 18.52
CA TRP A 56 -26.63 4.63 19.94
C TRP A 56 -26.14 5.98 20.45
N MET A 57 -26.81 6.53 21.47
CA MET A 57 -26.39 7.74 22.16
C MET A 57 -26.07 7.46 23.62
N LYS A 58 -25.07 8.16 24.16
CA LYS A 58 -24.76 8.11 25.59
C LYS A 58 -25.76 8.99 26.35
N HIS A 59 -26.53 8.38 27.24
CA HIS A 59 -27.39 9.08 28.17
C HIS A 59 -26.79 9.00 29.58
N TYR A 60 -26.31 10.13 30.10
CA TYR A 60 -25.63 10.16 31.39
C TYR A 60 -26.65 10.09 32.54
N VAL A 61 -26.47 9.10 33.42
CA VAL A 61 -27.37 8.80 34.54
C VAL A 61 -26.55 8.47 35.77
N LYS A 62 -27.10 8.67 36.98
CA LYS A 62 -26.32 8.53 38.23
C LYS A 62 -25.76 7.11 38.47
N GLN A 63 -26.45 6.07 38.02
CA GLN A 63 -26.10 4.66 38.26
C GLN A 63 -26.21 3.82 36.97
N GLY A 64 -25.69 4.37 35.87
CA GLY A 64 -25.62 3.68 34.59
C GLY A 64 -24.62 2.52 34.60
N PRO A 65 -24.85 1.48 33.77
CA PRO A 65 -24.00 0.29 33.70
C PRO A 65 -22.62 0.57 33.11
N TYR A 66 -22.43 1.68 32.39
CA TYR A 66 -21.16 2.06 31.80
C TYR A 66 -20.58 3.30 32.47
N ILE A 67 -19.25 3.41 32.52
CA ILE A 67 -18.53 4.56 33.06
C ILE A 67 -17.64 5.12 31.96
N ASN A 68 -17.66 6.43 31.75
CA ASN A 68 -16.79 7.08 30.76
C ASN A 68 -15.41 7.40 31.36
N GLY A 69 -14.47 7.88 30.54
CA GLY A 69 -13.11 8.24 31.01
C GLY A 69 -13.05 9.31 32.12
N SER A 70 -14.14 10.07 32.32
CA SER A 70 -14.26 11.07 33.39
C SER A 70 -14.98 10.56 34.63
N GLY A 71 -15.24 9.25 34.74
CA GLY A 71 -15.94 8.64 35.88
C GLY A 71 -17.46 8.85 35.90
N LYS A 72 -18.06 9.41 34.83
CA LYS A 72 -19.52 9.59 34.76
C LYS A 72 -20.20 8.34 34.24
N HIS A 73 -21.24 7.93 34.97
CA HIS A 73 -22.08 6.81 34.59
C HIS A 73 -23.02 7.16 33.43
N TYR A 74 -23.25 6.21 32.53
CA TYR A 74 -24.17 6.35 31.40
C TYR A 74 -24.79 5.02 30.99
N GLU A 75 -25.88 5.13 30.24
CA GLU A 75 -26.52 4.03 29.50
C GLU A 75 -26.53 4.35 28.00
N LEU A 76 -26.72 3.32 27.17
CA LEU A 76 -26.82 3.45 25.72
C LEU A 76 -28.28 3.38 25.31
N LEU A 77 -28.79 4.47 24.73
CA LEU A 77 -30.14 4.53 24.19
C LEU A 77 -30.11 4.52 22.65
N PRO A 78 -31.07 3.89 21.98
CA PRO A 78 -31.22 3.99 20.53
C PRO A 78 -31.28 5.45 20.12
N TYR A 79 -30.46 5.86 19.14
CA TYR A 79 -30.64 7.18 18.53
C TYR A 79 -31.81 7.10 17.57
N ILE A 80 -32.91 7.77 17.90
CA ILE A 80 -34.08 7.85 17.02
C ILE A 80 -33.93 9.08 16.13
N ASP A 81 -33.99 8.85 14.83
CA ASP A 81 -34.00 9.90 13.83
C ASP A 81 -35.32 10.71 13.96
N PRO A 82 -35.25 12.04 14.16
CA PRO A 82 -36.43 12.86 14.40
C PRO A 82 -37.33 13.03 13.18
N GLU A 83 -36.80 12.85 11.96
CA GLU A 83 -37.56 12.96 10.72
C GLU A 83 -38.30 11.67 10.39
N THR A 84 -37.65 10.52 10.62
CA THR A 84 -38.19 9.21 10.24
C THR A 84 -38.86 8.45 11.39
N GLY A 85 -38.60 8.83 12.64
CA GLY A 85 -39.07 8.13 13.83
C GLY A 85 -38.48 6.72 14.02
N LYS A 86 -37.49 6.32 13.21
CA LYS A 86 -36.82 5.02 13.28
C LYS A 86 -35.46 5.15 13.93
N GLN A 87 -34.92 4.05 14.45
CA GLN A 87 -33.53 4.04 14.93
C GLN A 87 -32.58 4.34 13.76
N ALA A 88 -31.77 5.38 13.92
CA ALA A 88 -30.76 5.74 12.94
C ALA A 88 -29.67 4.65 12.87
N PHE A 89 -28.96 4.63 11.75
CA PHE A 89 -27.82 3.77 11.53
C PHE A 89 -26.72 4.56 10.83
N TYR A 90 -25.51 4.05 10.92
CA TYR A 90 -24.38 4.52 10.12
C TYR A 90 -23.71 3.33 9.44
N TYR A 91 -22.91 3.61 8.43
CA TYR A 91 -22.07 2.60 7.79
C TYR A 91 -20.63 2.81 8.21
N GLU A 92 -19.94 1.71 8.46
CA GLU A 92 -18.52 1.67 8.74
C GLU A 92 -17.84 0.82 7.67
N ASN A 93 -16.69 1.28 7.18
CA ASN A 93 -15.89 0.49 6.24
C ASN A 93 -14.85 -0.27 7.06
N GLU A 94 -14.88 -1.60 6.99
CA GLU A 94 -13.88 -2.47 7.59
C GLU A 94 -12.89 -2.94 6.52
N VAL A 95 -11.60 -2.86 6.83
CA VAL A 95 -10.52 -3.36 5.98
C VAL A 95 -9.70 -4.35 6.77
N ASN A 96 -9.51 -5.53 6.18
CA ASN A 96 -8.62 -6.55 6.71
C ASN A 96 -7.53 -6.87 5.69
N PHE A 97 -6.28 -6.93 6.13
CA PHE A 97 -5.21 -7.45 5.30
C PHE A 97 -5.35 -8.97 5.18
N THR A 98 -5.32 -9.47 3.95
CA THR A 98 -5.52 -10.91 3.66
C THR A 98 -4.30 -11.75 4.01
N ASN A 99 -3.13 -11.11 4.22
CA ASN A 99 -1.80 -11.73 4.37
C ASN A 99 -1.38 -12.62 3.18
N LYS A 100 -2.06 -12.52 2.03
CA LYS A 100 -1.81 -13.34 0.83
C LYS A 100 -0.96 -12.65 -0.24
N GLY A 101 -0.65 -11.37 -0.06
CA GLY A 101 0.13 -10.57 -1.01
C GLY A 101 1.19 -9.69 -0.33
N ASP A 102 2.22 -9.29 -1.07
CA ASP A 102 3.24 -8.34 -0.62
C ASP A 102 2.68 -6.90 -0.54
N THR A 103 2.42 -6.44 0.68
CA THR A 103 1.83 -5.13 0.96
C THR A 103 2.75 -3.94 0.62
N SER A 104 4.05 -4.15 0.34
CA SER A 104 5.00 -3.10 -0.08
C SER A 104 4.67 -2.46 -1.44
N LEU A 105 3.72 -3.05 -2.16
CA LEU A 105 3.20 -2.57 -3.44
C LEU A 105 2.04 -1.58 -3.29
N LEU A 106 1.42 -1.50 -2.10
CA LEU A 106 0.32 -0.59 -1.82
C LEU A 106 0.88 0.81 -1.53
N LYS A 107 0.45 1.85 -2.28
CA LYS A 107 0.81 3.26 -1.99
C LYS A 107 -0.28 3.98 -1.22
N THR A 108 -1.55 3.73 -1.56
CA THR A 108 -2.70 4.36 -0.90
C THR A 108 -3.86 3.41 -1.01
N LEU A 109 -4.60 3.21 0.08
CA LEU A 109 -5.87 2.51 0.08
C LEU A 109 -6.98 3.55 0.27
N ARG A 110 -7.90 3.67 -0.69
CA ARG A 110 -9.13 4.44 -0.53
C ARG A 110 -10.31 3.47 -0.46
N LEU A 111 -11.34 3.85 0.29
CA LEU A 111 -12.54 3.06 0.48
C LEU A 111 -13.74 3.90 0.05
N ASP A 112 -14.33 3.59 -1.11
CA ASP A 112 -15.68 4.07 -1.44
C ASP A 112 -16.66 2.90 -1.30
N LYS A 113 -17.71 3.11 -0.50
CA LYS A 113 -18.83 2.17 -0.32
C LYS A 113 -18.47 0.68 -0.06
N GLY A 114 -17.27 0.37 0.40
CA GLY A 114 -16.81 -1.00 0.69
C GLY A 114 -15.88 -1.60 -0.37
N GLU A 115 -15.48 -0.85 -1.40
CA GLU A 115 -14.48 -1.27 -2.38
C GLU A 115 -13.12 -0.64 -2.05
N ALA A 116 -12.08 -1.46 -2.07
CA ALA A 116 -10.70 -1.01 -1.92
C ALA A 116 -10.20 -0.43 -3.24
N LEU A 117 -9.54 0.72 -3.20
CA LEU A 117 -8.91 1.36 -4.36
C LEU A 117 -7.44 1.61 -4.03
N VAL A 118 -6.54 0.96 -4.77
CA VAL A 118 -5.08 1.06 -4.56
C VAL A 118 -4.46 1.98 -5.58
N GLU A 119 -3.74 2.98 -5.09
CA GLU A 119 -2.76 3.67 -5.91
C GLU A 119 -1.51 2.76 -6.02
N THR A 120 -1.22 2.26 -7.22
CA THR A 120 0.08 1.63 -7.49
C THR A 120 1.10 2.71 -7.78
N ASN A 121 2.30 2.52 -7.24
CA ASN A 121 3.34 3.53 -7.17
C ASN A 121 3.87 3.92 -8.57
N ASP A 122 4.46 5.13 -8.73
CA ASP A 122 5.12 5.61 -9.99
C ASP A 122 6.37 4.75 -10.37
N LYS A 123 6.55 3.62 -9.70
CA LYS A 123 7.60 2.63 -9.87
C LYS A 123 7.63 2.08 -11.31
N VAL A 124 6.51 1.91 -12.00
CA VAL A 124 6.49 1.47 -13.41
C VAL A 124 7.30 2.42 -14.29
N LYS A 125 7.14 3.74 -14.11
CA LYS A 125 7.86 4.76 -14.88
C LYS A 125 9.35 4.77 -14.54
N ALA A 126 9.70 4.66 -13.26
CA ALA A 126 11.09 4.60 -12.80
C ALA A 126 11.82 3.34 -13.32
N LEU A 127 11.19 2.17 -13.20
CA LEU A 127 11.70 0.88 -13.70
C LEU A 127 11.85 0.89 -15.24
N THR A 128 10.88 1.50 -15.93
CA THR A 128 10.98 1.70 -17.39
C THR A 128 12.16 2.58 -17.77
N GLU A 129 12.42 3.66 -17.03
CA GLU A 129 13.55 4.56 -17.28
C GLU A 129 14.90 3.89 -17.00
N LEU A 130 14.96 3.01 -15.98
CA LEU A 130 16.12 2.17 -15.72
C LEU A 130 16.38 1.21 -16.89
N LEU A 131 15.34 0.53 -17.41
CA LEU A 131 15.49 -0.39 -18.55
C LEU A 131 16.01 0.27 -19.82
N LYS A 132 15.68 1.53 -20.08
CA LYS A 132 16.21 2.27 -21.25
C LYS A 132 17.73 2.45 -21.21
N ARG A 133 18.32 2.42 -20.01
CA ARG A 133 19.76 2.60 -19.78
C ARG A 133 20.51 1.28 -19.69
N TYR A 134 19.79 0.15 -19.60
CA TYR A 134 20.42 -1.17 -19.59
C TYR A 134 20.79 -1.60 -21.01
N PRO A 135 22.03 -2.09 -21.24
CA PRO A 135 22.37 -2.73 -22.49
C PRO A 135 21.55 -4.02 -22.60
N VAL A 136 20.59 -4.06 -23.53
CA VAL A 136 19.73 -5.24 -23.74
C VAL A 136 20.52 -6.30 -24.52
N PRO A 137 20.89 -7.44 -23.91
CA PRO A 137 21.79 -8.43 -24.49
C PRO A 137 21.23 -9.20 -25.69
N THR A 138 19.90 -9.39 -25.78
CA THR A 138 19.27 -10.27 -26.80
C THR A 138 17.88 -9.81 -27.26
N VAL A 139 17.46 -10.28 -28.45
CA VAL A 139 16.12 -10.00 -29.04
C VAL A 139 14.99 -10.62 -28.22
N MET A 140 15.20 -11.77 -27.57
CA MET A 140 14.20 -12.36 -26.65
C MET A 140 13.99 -11.49 -25.42
N GLN A 141 15.07 -11.01 -24.80
CA GLN A 141 14.98 -10.12 -23.63
C GLN A 141 14.30 -8.81 -24.00
N SER A 142 14.54 -8.27 -25.21
CA SER A 142 13.84 -7.07 -25.68
C SER A 142 12.33 -7.30 -25.90
N ALA A 143 11.90 -8.49 -26.31
CA ALA A 143 10.48 -8.84 -26.41
C ALA A 143 9.82 -8.98 -25.03
N GLN A 144 10.50 -9.64 -24.07
CA GLN A 144 10.02 -9.79 -22.69
C GLN A 144 9.91 -8.43 -21.98
N ILE A 145 10.92 -7.57 -22.15
CA ILE A 145 10.90 -6.18 -21.63
C ILE A 145 9.70 -5.41 -22.19
N ARG A 146 9.48 -5.45 -23.50
CA ARG A 146 8.34 -4.75 -24.13
C ARG A 146 7.00 -5.25 -23.62
N LYS A 147 6.85 -6.56 -23.46
CA LYS A 147 5.63 -7.17 -22.93
C LYS A 147 5.38 -6.75 -21.47
N ALA A 148 6.36 -6.93 -20.60
CA ALA A 148 6.24 -6.59 -19.18
C ALA A 148 5.94 -5.10 -18.98
N LYS A 149 6.56 -4.23 -19.77
CA LYS A 149 6.27 -2.79 -19.77
C LYS A 149 4.82 -2.51 -20.16
N ALA A 150 4.35 -3.07 -21.27
CA ALA A 150 2.98 -2.84 -21.76
C ALA A 150 1.92 -3.34 -20.76
N GLU A 151 2.14 -4.52 -20.17
CA GLU A 151 1.25 -5.08 -19.15
C GLU A 151 1.18 -4.20 -17.90
N ALA A 152 2.33 -3.69 -17.43
CA ALA A 152 2.39 -2.77 -16.29
C ALA A 152 1.71 -1.42 -16.59
N GLU A 153 1.91 -0.86 -17.78
CA GLU A 153 1.23 0.39 -18.21
C GLU A 153 -0.30 0.21 -18.29
N ILE A 154 -0.78 -0.93 -18.79
CA ILE A 154 -2.21 -1.25 -18.83
C ILE A 154 -2.79 -1.40 -17.43
N ALA A 155 -2.09 -2.10 -16.53
CA ALA A 155 -2.52 -2.25 -15.14
C ALA A 155 -2.62 -0.89 -14.44
N GLU A 156 -1.63 -0.01 -14.64
CA GLU A 156 -1.63 1.35 -14.11
C GLU A 156 -2.77 2.21 -14.70
N ALA A 157 -3.03 2.11 -16.00
CA ALA A 157 -4.12 2.82 -16.66
C ALA A 157 -5.50 2.40 -16.12
N LYS A 158 -5.71 1.08 -15.94
CA LYS A 158 -6.94 0.55 -15.33
C LYS A 158 -7.14 1.08 -13.91
N ALA A 159 -6.09 1.08 -13.09
CA ALA A 159 -6.15 1.63 -11.73
C ALA A 159 -6.53 3.13 -11.75
N LYS A 160 -6.02 3.91 -12.71
CA LYS A 160 -6.36 5.33 -12.89
C LYS A 160 -7.78 5.57 -13.41
N GLU A 161 -8.35 4.68 -14.22
CA GLU A 161 -9.73 4.80 -14.68
C GLU A 161 -10.72 4.61 -13.54
N ILE A 162 -10.48 3.64 -12.64
CA ILE A 162 -11.30 3.44 -11.43
C ILE A 162 -11.34 4.76 -10.61
N LYS A 163 -10.21 5.45 -10.47
CA LYS A 163 -10.12 6.77 -9.80
C LYS A 163 -10.98 7.87 -10.44
N LYS A 164 -11.16 7.88 -11.77
CA LYS A 164 -11.91 8.94 -12.46
C LYS A 164 -13.43 8.81 -12.27
N VAL A 165 -13.92 7.60 -12.10
CA VAL A 165 -15.35 7.34 -11.85
C VAL A 165 -15.77 7.83 -10.46
N GLU A 166 -14.84 7.87 -9.50
CA GLU A 166 -15.11 8.19 -8.08
C GLU A 166 -14.89 9.65 -7.66
N HIS A 167 -14.47 10.56 -8.55
CA HIS A 167 -14.33 11.99 -8.20
C HIS A 167 -15.67 12.70 -7.93
N HIS A 168 -16.78 11.97 -7.91
CA HIS A 168 -18.07 12.40 -7.39
C HIS A 168 -18.35 11.68 -6.06
N GLU A 169 -18.14 12.41 -4.96
CA GLU A 169 -18.64 12.15 -3.59
C GLU A 169 -17.83 11.22 -2.66
N ASP A 170 -17.27 11.87 -1.62
CA ASP A 170 -16.95 11.43 -0.26
C ASP A 170 -15.75 10.53 0.09
N GLY A 171 -14.90 11.09 0.96
CA GLY A 171 -14.22 10.37 2.05
C GLY A 171 -12.81 9.81 1.78
N THR A 172 -11.77 10.63 1.93
CA THR A 172 -10.37 10.14 1.99
C THR A 172 -9.98 9.86 3.44
N LEU A 173 -9.51 8.65 3.76
CA LEU A 173 -8.79 8.34 5.01
C LEU A 173 -7.31 8.11 4.68
N VAL A 174 -6.42 8.93 5.25
CA VAL A 174 -4.97 8.72 5.20
C VAL A 174 -4.62 7.76 6.33
N VAL A 175 -4.07 6.59 5.99
CA VAL A 175 -3.50 5.68 6.98
C VAL A 175 -2.02 6.04 7.10
N ASP A 176 -1.68 6.75 8.17
CA ASP A 176 -0.30 7.04 8.54
C ASP A 176 0.26 5.80 9.26
N ASP A 177 1.18 5.07 8.63
CA ASP A 177 1.98 4.04 9.28
C ASP A 177 3.41 4.55 9.40
N LEU A 178 3.64 5.35 10.43
CA LEU A 178 4.95 5.60 11.00
C LEU A 178 4.81 5.56 12.52
N GLY A 179 4.88 4.35 13.08
CA GLY A 179 5.22 4.17 14.48
C GLY A 179 6.57 4.84 14.73
N GLY A 180 6.54 6.00 15.36
CA GLY A 180 7.70 6.80 15.69
C GLY A 180 7.39 7.76 16.82
N VAL A 181 8.14 7.54 17.92
CA VAL A 181 8.42 8.45 19.04
C VAL A 181 7.41 8.39 20.19
N ASP A 182 7.70 7.49 21.14
CA ASP A 182 7.47 7.78 22.56
C ASP A 182 8.45 8.90 22.94
N ASP A 183 7.94 10.11 23.13
CA ASP A 183 8.62 11.15 23.91
C ASP A 183 7.53 12.01 24.52
N ASP A 184 7.33 11.87 25.83
CA ASP A 184 6.77 12.93 26.65
C ASP A 184 7.50 12.86 28.00
N ASN A 185 8.63 13.56 28.01
CA ASN A 185 9.28 14.10 29.20
C ASN A 185 8.32 14.95 30.05
N GLU A 186 8.58 14.89 31.35
CA GLU A 186 8.38 15.89 32.42
C GLU A 186 7.51 17.13 32.11
N ASP A 187 6.41 17.29 32.87
CA ASP A 187 6.30 18.28 33.96
C ASP A 187 5.14 17.94 34.92
#